data_AF-A0AA88X997-F1
#
_entry.id   AF-A0AA88X997-F1
#
_cell.length_a   1.000
_cell.length_b   1.000
_cell.length_c   1.000
_cell.angle_alpha   90.00
_cell.angle_beta   90.00
_cell.angle_gamma   90.00
#
_symmetry.space_group_name_H-M   'P 1'
#
loop_
_entity.id
_entity.type
_entity.pdbx_description
1 polymer ?
#
loop_
_entity_poly.entity_id
_entity_poly.type
_entity_poly.pdbx_seq_one_letter_code
_entity_poly.pdbx_strand_id
1 'polypeptide(L)' 'MALKFLNKKGWHTGNLRNIENVWKAEKKHDAEQKKLEELRKRSVSSESRLPQEQAGLVP' A
#
# COMPACT_ATOMS: atom_id res chain seq x y z
N MET A 1 -6.50 36.67 10.94
CA MET A 1 -6.57 35.28 10.45
C MET A 1 -7.81 35.09 9.58
N ALA A 2 -7.75 35.45 8.29
CA ALA A 2 -8.93 35.57 7.41
C ALA A 2 -9.55 34.23 6.95
N LEU A 3 -8.90 33.08 7.21
CA LEU A 3 -9.30 31.78 6.64
C LEU A 3 -9.81 30.76 7.67
N LYS A 4 -9.96 31.13 8.94
CA LYS A 4 -10.39 30.21 10.02
C LYS A 4 -11.78 29.60 9.78
N PHE A 5 -12.63 30.24 8.98
CA PHE A 5 -13.95 29.74 8.63
C PHE A 5 -13.92 28.46 7.76
N LEU A 6 -12.82 28.21 7.03
CA LEU A 6 -12.67 26.99 6.22
C LEU A 6 -12.72 25.73 7.08
N ASN A 7 -12.19 25.77 8.30
CA ASN A 7 -12.22 24.63 9.24
C ASN A 7 -13.62 24.24 9.71
N LYS A 8 -14.61 25.12 9.56
CA LYS A 8 -16.02 24.80 9.86
C LYS A 8 -16.72 24.09 8.69
N LYS A 9 -16.09 24.04 7.51
CA LYS A 9 -16.67 23.40 6.33
C LYS A 9 -16.38 21.90 6.34
N GLY A 10 -17.43 21.09 6.21
CA GLY A 10 -17.33 19.63 6.25
C GLY A 10 -16.41 19.03 5.18
N TRP A 11 -16.28 19.70 4.03
CA TRP A 11 -15.41 19.26 2.93
C TRP A 11 -13.96 19.74 3.03
N HIS A 12 -13.61 20.58 4.01
CA HIS A 12 -12.26 21.14 4.06
C HIS A 12 -11.24 20.07 4.49
N THR A 13 -10.15 19.96 3.73
CA THR A 13 -9.05 19.01 3.96
C THR A 13 -8.30 19.23 5.28
N GLY A 14 -8.32 20.45 5.84
CA GLY A 14 -7.73 20.75 7.15
C GLY A 14 -8.59 20.32 8.35
N ASN A 15 -9.80 19.80 8.12
CA ASN A 15 -10.65 19.28 9.19
C ASN A 15 -10.11 17.95 9.72
N LEU A 16 -9.95 17.84 11.05
CA LEU A 16 -9.49 16.62 11.74
C LEU A 16 -10.22 15.36 11.28
N ARG A 17 -11.54 15.43 11.05
CA ARG A 17 -12.33 14.29 10.57
C ARG A 17 -11.90 13.82 9.18
N ASN A 18 -11.55 14.75 8.30
CA ASN A 18 -11.14 14.44 6.93
C ASN A 18 -9.70 13.93 6.90
N ILE A 19 -8.82 14.53 7.70
CA ILE A 19 -7.45 14.05 7.90
C ILE A 19 -7.46 12.61 8.44
N GLU A 20 -8.31 12.32 9.43
CA GLU A 20 -8.45 10.97 9.98
C GLU A 20 -8.96 9.96 8.93
N ASN A 21 -9.94 10.35 8.11
CA ASN A 21 -10.45 9.48 7.04
C ASN A 21 -9.37 9.17 5.99
N VAL A 22 -8.58 10.17 5.60
CA VAL A 22 -7.45 9.98 4.67
C VAL A 22 -6.41 9.08 5.29
N TRP A 23 -6.01 9.32 6.55
CA TRP A 23 -5.05 8.48 7.24
C TRP A 23 -5.49 7.01 7.34
N LYS A 24 -6.78 6.76 7.64
CA LYS A 24 -7.35 5.40 7.65
C LYS A 24 -7.28 4.75 6.27
N ALA A 25 -7.59 5.51 5.21
CA ALA A 25 -7.54 5.02 3.84
C ALA A 25 -6.09 4.70 3.40
N GLU A 26 -5.13 5.58 3.68
CA GLU A 26 -3.71 5.37 3.43
C GLU A 26 -3.20 4.14 4.18
N LYS A 27 -3.55 4.01 5.47
CA LYS A 27 -3.12 2.86 6.28
C LYS A 27 -3.65 1.53 5.74
N LYS A 28 -4.90 1.52 5.26
CA LYS A 28 -5.50 0.33 4.64
C LYS A 28 -4.80 0.00 3.31
N HIS A 29 -4.55 1.01 2.48
CA HIS A 29 -3.86 0.84 1.21
C HIS A 29 -2.45 0.27 1.40
N ASP A 30 -1.67 0.79 2.36
CA ASP A 30 -0.32 0.28 2.67
C ASP A 30 -0.34 -1.20 3.09
N ALA A 31 -1.32 -1.59 3.90
CA ALA A 31 -1.49 -2.97 4.32
C ALA A 31 -1.86 -3.90 3.15
N GLU A 32 -2.67 -3.42 2.20
CA GLU A 32 -3.01 -4.17 0.98
C GLU A 32 -1.82 -4.27 0.02
N GLN A 33 -1.07 -3.18 -0.16
CA GLN A 33 0.14 -3.16 -1.00
C GLN A 33 1.20 -4.12 -0.48
N LYS A 34 1.46 -4.14 0.83
CA LYS A 34 2.44 -5.07 1.41
C LYS A 34 2.05 -6.53 1.18
N LYS A 35 0.77 -6.86 1.34
CA LYS A 35 0.27 -8.22 1.05
C LYS A 35 0.43 -8.58 -0.43
N LEU A 36 0.13 -7.64 -1.34
CA LEU A 36 0.32 -7.84 -2.78
C LEU A 36 1.79 -8.00 -3.15
N GLU A 37 2.70 -7.24 -2.53
CA GLU A 37 4.13 -7.33 -2.76
C GLU A 37 4.69 -8.68 -2.27
N GLU A 38 4.28 -9.14 -1.09
CA GLU A 38 4.65 -10.46 -0.57
C GLU A 38 4.20 -11.59 -1.51
N LEU A 39 2.97 -11.50 -2.04
CA LEU A 39 2.45 -12.45 -3.03
C LEU A 39 3.23 -12.39 -4.34
N ARG A 40 3.51 -11.18 -4.86
CA ARG A 40 4.33 -11.01 -6.08
C ARG A 40 5.72 -11.61 -5.90
N LYS A 41 6.37 -11.33 -4.78
CA LYS A 41 7.70 -11.87 -4.45
C LYS A 41 7.68 -13.39 -4.35
N ARG A 42 6.62 -13.98 -3.80
CA ARG A 42 6.45 -15.44 -3.74
C ARG A 42 6.36 -16.06 -5.13
N SER A 43 5.55 -15.49 -6.03
CA SER A 43 5.40 -15.99 -7.41
C SER A 43 6.70 -15.94 -8.19
N VAL A 44 7.43 -14.81 -8.16
CA VAL A 44 8.72 -14.66 -8.84
C VAL A 44 9.75 -15.67 -8.29
N SER A 45 9.75 -15.91 -6.97
CA SER A 45 10.66 -16.87 -6.34
C SER A 45 10.34 -18.33 -6.67
N SER A 46 9.08 -18.69 -6.89
CA SER A 46 8.72 -20.04 -7.36
C SER A 46 9.07 -20.22 -8.83
N GLU A 47 8.83 -19.21 -9.66
CA GLU A 47 9.06 -19.26 -11.11
C GLU A 47 10.55 -19.26 -11.45
N SER A 48 11.40 -18.75 -10.56
CA SER A 48 12.87 -18.79 -10.70
C SER A 48 13.51 -20.11 -10.28
N ARG A 49 12.79 -20.99 -9.56
CA ARG A 49 13.30 -22.31 -9.13
C ARG A 49 13.05 -23.40 -10.17
N LEU A 50 11.93 -23.34 -10.88
CA LEU A 50 11.55 -24.31 -11.92
C LEU A 50 12.54 -24.40 -13.10
N PRO A 51 13.25 -23.31 -13.51
CA PRO A 51 14.26 -23.38 -14.56
C PRO A 51 15.59 -23.99 -14.11
N GLN A 52 15.93 -23.92 -12.80
CA GLN A 52 17.23 -24.41 -12.30
C GLN A 52 17.29 -25.94 -12.23
N GLU A 53 16.18 -26.61 -11.89
CA GLU A 53 16.09 -28.07 -11.89
C GLU A 53 16.13 -28.65 -13.32
N GLN A 54 15.52 -27.98 -14.30
CA GLN A 54 15.57 -28.40 -15.70
C GLN A 54 16.91 -28.11 -16.38
N ALA A 55 17.70 -27.17 -15.85
CA ALA A 55 19.00 -26.81 -16.40
C ALA A 55 20.19 -27.59 -15.80
N GLY A 56 19.95 -28.58 -14.92
CA GLY A 56 21.00 -29.50 -14.41
C GLY A 56 22.12 -28.83 -13.62
N LEU A 57 21.84 -27.71 -12.94
CA LEU A 57 22.83 -26.86 -12.26
C LEU A 57 22.92 -27.09 -10.74
N VAL A 58 22.40 -28.21 -10.23
CA VAL A 58 22.59 -28.67 -8.85
C VAL A 58 23.26 -30.05 -8.93
N PRO A 59 24.36 -30.31 -8.20
CA PRO A 59 25.12 -31.56 -8.29
C PRO A 59 24.34 -32.80 -7.85
#